data_AF-M5BMD4-F1
#
_entry.id   AF-M5BMD4-F1
#
_cell.length_a   1.000
_cell.length_b   1.000
_cell.length_c   1.000
_cell.angle_alpha   90.00
_cell.angle_beta   90.00
_cell.angle_gamma   90.00
#
_symmetry.space_group_name_H-M   'P 1'
#
loop_
_entity.id
_entity.type
_entity.pdbx_description
1 polymer ?
#
loop_
_entity_poly.entity_id
_entity_poly.type
_entity_poly.pdbx_seq_one_letter_code
_entity_poly.pdbx_strand_id
1 'polypeptide(L)' 'MLPETLWIAINVVDRFLSKRVVSLVKLQLVGVTAMFIAAKYEEILAPSVDEFVFMTERGYERDEILKG' A
#
# COMPACT_ATOMS: atom_id res chain seq x y z
N MET A 1 2.83 11.95 -5.51
CA MET A 1 3.79 10.89 -5.16
C MET A 1 5.00 10.99 -6.06
N LEU A 2 6.19 10.83 -5.50
CA LEU A 2 7.43 10.83 -6.26
C LEU A 2 7.57 9.52 -7.08
N PRO A 3 8.25 9.54 -8.24
CA PRO A 3 8.53 8.32 -9.00
C PRO A 3 9.21 7.23 -8.14
N GLU A 4 10.12 7.64 -7.26
CA GLU A 4 10.88 6.79 -6.33
C GLU A 4 9.96 6.02 -5.38
N THR A 5 8.92 6.67 -4.86
CA THR A 5 7.90 6.05 -4.01
C THR A 5 7.21 4.89 -4.74
N LEU A 6 6.91 5.04 -6.03
CA LEU A 6 6.27 4.00 -6.83
C LEU A 6 7.21 2.80 -7.04
N TRP A 7 8.49 3.04 -7.30
CA TRP A 7 9.49 1.97 -7.44
C TRP A 7 9.63 1.14 -6.16
N ILE A 8 9.65 1.81 -5.00
CA ILE A 8 9.70 1.15 -3.69
C ILE A 8 8.42 0.34 -3.47
N ALA A 9 7.25 0.91 -3.76
CA ALA A 9 5.98 0.21 -3.62
C ALA A 9 5.93 -1.07 -4.47
N ILE A 10 6.34 -1.00 -5.75
CA ILE A 10 6.42 -2.16 -6.65
C ILE A 10 7.39 -3.22 -6.08
N ASN A 11 8.57 -2.79 -5.60
CA ASN A 11 9.52 -3.71 -4.98
C ASN A 11 8.95 -4.45 -3.76
N VAL A 12 8.19 -3.74 -2.92
CA VAL A 12 7.51 -4.32 -1.75
C VAL A 12 6.44 -5.32 -2.19
N VAL A 13 5.62 -4.97 -3.17
CA VAL A 13 4.58 -5.87 -3.73
C VAL A 13 5.20 -7.15 -4.28
N ASP A 14 6.20 -7.04 -5.15
CA ASP A 14 6.84 -8.20 -5.79
C ASP A 14 7.45 -9.15 -4.76
N ARG A 15 8.15 -8.60 -3.75
CA ARG A 15 8.74 -9.39 -2.67
C ARG A 15 7.69 -10.07 -1.79
N PHE A 16 6.55 -9.43 -1.58
CA PHE A 16 5.44 -10.01 -0.82
C PHE A 16 4.78 -11.16 -1.60
N LEU A 17 4.44 -10.93 -2.86
CA LEU A 17 3.81 -11.92 -3.73
C LEU A 17 4.72 -13.12 -4.03
N SER A 18 6.04 -12.91 -4.01
CA SER A 18 7.02 -14.00 -4.12
C SER A 18 6.97 -15.00 -2.95
N LYS A 19 6.41 -14.61 -1.78
CA LYS A 19 6.36 -15.44 -0.56
C LYS A 19 4.95 -15.83 -0.13
N ARG A 20 3.92 -15.14 -0.65
CA ARG A 20 2.53 -15.31 -0.24
C ARG A 20 1.63 -15.30 -1.47
N VAL A 21 0.80 -16.33 -1.59
CA VAL A 21 -0.29 -16.35 -2.56
C VAL A 21 -1.44 -15.51 -2.02
N VAL A 22 -1.90 -14.55 -2.80
CA VAL A 22 -2.95 -13.60 -2.42
C VAL A 22 -4.11 -13.76 -3.39
N SER A 23 -5.34 -13.79 -2.88
CA SER A 23 -6.55 -13.75 -3.73
C SER A 23 -6.65 -12.43 -4.48
N LEU A 24 -7.16 -12.45 -5.71
CA LEU A 24 -7.34 -11.24 -6.53
C LEU A 24 -8.07 -10.10 -5.79
N VAL A 25 -9.08 -10.44 -4.99
CA VAL A 25 -9.87 -9.49 -4.17
C VAL A 25 -9.04 -8.73 -3.12
N LYS A 26 -7.92 -9.32 -2.68
CA LYS A 26 -7.00 -8.73 -1.69
C LYS A 26 -5.76 -8.10 -2.34
N LEU A 27 -5.62 -8.19 -3.66
CA LEU A 27 -4.45 -7.66 -4.35
C LEU A 27 -4.39 -6.13 -4.27
N GLN A 28 -5.55 -5.46 -4.37
CA GLN A 28 -5.65 -4.01 -4.20
C GLN A 28 -5.24 -3.58 -2.78
N LEU A 29 -5.69 -4.30 -1.74
CA LEU A 29 -5.27 -4.07 -0.36
C LEU A 29 -3.75 -4.16 -0.21
N VAL A 30 -3.11 -5.20 -0.77
CA VAL A 30 -1.65 -5.36 -0.75
C VAL A 30 -0.95 -4.19 -1.45
N GLY A 31 -1.46 -3.76 -2.61
CA GLY A 31 -0.91 -2.60 -3.33
C GLY A 31 -1.01 -1.30 -2.54
N VAL A 32 -2.15 -1.07 -1.88
CA VAL A 32 -2.39 0.12 -1.05
C VAL A 32 -1.50 0.13 0.18
N THR A 33 -1.37 -1.01 0.88
CA THR A 33 -0.47 -1.14 2.02
C THR A 33 1.00 -0.96 1.60
N ALA A 34 1.41 -1.54 0.47
CA ALA A 34 2.77 -1.35 -0.06
C ALA A 34 3.05 0.11 -0.43
N MET A 35 2.07 0.79 -1.04
CA MET A 35 2.15 2.21 -1.39
C MET A 35 2.20 3.10 -0.13
N PHE A 36 1.44 2.76 0.91
CA PHE A 36 1.51 3.43 2.22
C PHE A 36 2.88 3.27 2.88
N ILE A 37 3.47 2.07 2.84
CA ILE A 37 4.82 1.81 3.35
C ILE A 37 5.85 2.64 2.57
N ALA A 38 5.78 2.61 1.24
CA ALA A 38 6.69 3.36 0.39
C ALA A 38 6.58 4.88 0.61
N ALA A 39 5.35 5.39 0.73
CA ALA A 39 5.12 6.82 0.97
C ALA A 39 5.70 7.26 2.32
N LYS A 40 5.57 6.46 3.38
CA LYS A 40 6.22 6.72 4.67
C LYS A 40 7.74 6.69 4.62
N TYR A 41 8.31 5.96 3.68
CA TYR A 41 9.75 5.81 3.54
C TYR A 41 10.38 6.95 2.74
N GLU A 42 9.78 7.33 1.62
CA GLU A 42 10.36 8.28 0.67
C GLU A 42 9.84 9.72 0.86
N GLU A 43 8.57 9.91 1.24
CA GLU A 43 7.96 11.23 1.26
C GLU A 43 8.18 11.94 2.61
N ILE A 44 8.67 13.19 2.55
CA ILE A 44 8.83 14.06 3.74
C ILE A 44 7.48 14.27 4.44
N LEU A 45 6.41 14.43 3.64
CA LEU A 45 5.03 14.57 4.09
C LEU A 45 4.23 13.42 3.51
N ALA A 46 4.34 12.25 4.14
CA ALA A 46 3.61 11.07 3.71
C ALA A 46 2.10 11.23 3.94
N PRO A 47 1.25 10.83 2.98
CA PRO A 47 -0.20 10.80 3.15
C PRO A 47 -0.61 9.94 4.36
N SER A 48 -1.70 10.37 4.98
CA SER A 48 -2.34 9.69 6.10
C SER A 48 -3.05 8.42 5.64
N VAL A 49 -3.26 7.47 6.56
CA VAL A 49 -4.00 6.23 6.24
C VAL A 49 -5.43 6.54 5.74
N ASP A 50 -5.99 7.67 6.17
CA ASP A 50 -7.32 8.15 5.80
C ASP A 50 -7.41 8.53 4.33
N GLU A 51 -6.35 9.13 3.80
CA GLU A 51 -6.25 9.47 2.39
C GLU A 51 -6.17 8.21 1.53
N PHE A 52 -5.48 7.16 1.99
CA PHE A 52 -5.47 5.86 1.30
C PHE A 52 -6.82 5.14 1.35
N VAL A 53 -7.54 5.21 2.48
CA VAL A 53 -8.92 4.70 2.57
C VAL A 53 -9.84 5.48 1.63
N PHE A 54 -9.65 6.79 1.50
CA PHE A 54 -10.40 7.61 0.56
C PHE A 54 -10.07 7.26 -0.91
N MET A 55 -8.78 7.07 -1.24
CA MET A 55 -8.33 6.69 -2.59
C MET A 55 -8.84 5.31 -3.02
N THR A 56 -9.18 4.43 -2.08
CA THR A 56 -9.75 3.11 -2.37
C THR A 56 -11.29 3.13 -2.42
N GLU A 57 -11.91 4.31 -2.51
CA GLU A 57 -13.37 4.49 -2.49
C GLU A 57 -14.03 3.88 -1.24
N ARG A 58 -13.31 3.83 -0.10
CA ARG A 58 -13.71 3.14 1.13
C ARG A 58 -13.92 1.63 0.95
N GLY A 59 -13.26 1.02 -0.03
CA GLY A 59 -13.26 -0.43 -0.22
C GLY A 59 -12.58 -1.20 0.90
N TYR A 60 -11.77 -0.53 1.74
CA TYR A 60 -11.06 -1.12 2.87
C TYR A 60 -11.10 -0.22 4.10
N GLU A 61 -11.13 -0.82 5.28
CA GLU A 61 -11.06 -0.08 6.55
C GLU A 61 -9.60 0.22 6.96
N ARG A 62 -9.39 1.24 7.80
CA ARG A 62 -8.07 1.57 8.36
C ARG A 62 -7.40 0.37 9.02
N ASP A 63 -8.20 -0.44 9.72
CA ASP A 63 -7.72 -1.63 10.43
C ASP A 63 -7.21 -2.70 9.46
N GLU A 64 -7.75 -2.79 8.24
CA GLU A 64 -7.28 -3.72 7.22
C GLU A 64 -5.94 -3.29 6.61
N ILE A 65 -5.72 -1.98 6.48
CA ILE A 65 -4.45 -1.43 5.98
C ILE A 65 -3.35 -1.53 7.05
N LEU A 66 -3.71 -1.34 8.31
CA LEU A 66 -2.77 -1.35 9.45
C LEU A 66 -2.60 -2.74 10.09
N LYS A 67 -3.39 -3.74 9.69
CA LYS A 67 -3.27 -5.11 10.19
C LYS A 67 -1.92 -5.71 9.78
N GLY A 68 -1.06 -5.93 10.78
CA GLY A 68 0.21 -6.66 10.69
C GLY A 68 0.10 -8.05 11.28
#